data_AF-X0XH58-F1
#
_entry.id   AF-X0XH58-F1
#
_cell.length_a   1.000
_cell.length_b   1.000
_cell.length_c   1.000
_cell.angle_alpha   90.00
_cell.angle_beta   90.00
_cell.angle_gamma   90.00
#
_symmetry.space_group_name_H-M   'P 1'
#
loop_
_entity.id
_entity.type
_entity.pdbx_description
1 polymer ?
#
loop_
_entity_poly.entity_id
_entity_poly.type
_entity_poly.pdbx_seq_one_letter_code
_entity_poly.pdbx_strand_id
1 'polypeptide(L)'
;DFGGGITVDSFTVDSATQITANITIDAAAATGVRDVSVTTPGGTDTLIAGFTVEPAPPTITSIDPAQGDQGEALAVTITGTFLTGASEPDFGGGITVDSFTVDGPTQITANITIAAAAATGVRDVSVTTPGGTDTLIAGFTVEPAPPTITSIDPDQGDQGETLAVTITGTYFTGATDVSFGAGITVDSFTVDSATQITANITIAAAAATGVRDVSVTTPGGTDTLIAGFTVEPAPPTITSIDPDQGDQGET
;
A
#
# COMPACT_ATOMS: atom_id res chain seq x y z
N ASP A 1 -9.91 -27.19 -43.69
CA ASP A 1 -9.79 -25.76 -43.31
C ASP A 1 -10.52 -25.58 -41.99
N PHE A 2 -9.91 -24.85 -41.05
CA PHE A 2 -10.47 -24.53 -39.73
C PHE A 2 -10.89 -23.05 -39.63
N GLY A 3 -10.79 -22.29 -40.72
CA GLY A 3 -11.06 -20.85 -40.76
C GLY A 3 -9.80 -20.00 -40.55
N GLY A 4 -9.97 -18.68 -40.66
CA GLY A 4 -8.88 -17.71 -40.54
C GLY A 4 -8.16 -17.77 -39.19
N GLY A 5 -6.83 -17.59 -39.20
CA GLY A 5 -5.98 -17.63 -38.01
C GLY A 5 -5.59 -19.05 -37.57
N ILE A 6 -6.04 -20.09 -38.27
CA ILE A 6 -5.63 -21.48 -38.01
C ILE A 6 -4.96 -22.03 -39.26
N THR A 7 -3.71 -22.43 -39.12
CA THR A 7 -2.94 -23.09 -40.19
C THR A 7 -3.00 -24.59 -39.99
N VAL A 8 -3.30 -25.33 -41.06
CA VAL A 8 -3.10 -26.80 -41.08
C VAL A 8 -1.69 -27.06 -41.58
N ASP A 9 -0.78 -27.39 -40.67
CA ASP A 9 0.64 -27.60 -40.98
C ASP A 9 0.86 -28.93 -41.70
N SER A 10 0.12 -29.95 -41.28
CA SER A 10 0.11 -31.27 -41.91
C SER A 10 -1.17 -32.03 -41.56
N PHE A 11 -1.48 -33.06 -42.34
CA PHE A 11 -2.52 -34.01 -41.99
C PHE A 11 -2.20 -35.40 -42.54
N THR A 12 -2.76 -36.41 -41.89
CA THR A 12 -2.69 -37.82 -42.26
C THR A 12 -4.11 -38.36 -42.36
N VAL A 13 -4.42 -39.06 -43.45
CA VAL A 13 -5.67 -39.82 -43.56
C VAL A 13 -5.41 -41.21 -42.98
N ASP A 14 -5.85 -41.43 -41.75
CA ASP A 14 -5.58 -42.68 -41.01
C ASP A 14 -6.48 -43.83 -41.48
N SER A 15 -7.71 -43.50 -41.89
CA SER A 15 -8.67 -44.45 -42.47
C SER A 15 -9.75 -43.73 -43.29
N ALA A 16 -10.69 -44.49 -43.87
CA ALA A 16 -11.83 -43.92 -44.59
C ALA A 16 -12.74 -43.02 -43.73
N THR A 17 -12.61 -43.06 -42.39
CA THR A 17 -13.44 -42.30 -41.45
C THR A 17 -12.62 -41.47 -40.46
N GLN A 18 -11.30 -41.34 -40.66
CA GLN A 18 -10.43 -40.65 -39.71
C GLN A 18 -9.31 -39.89 -40.42
N ILE A 19 -9.18 -38.62 -40.05
CA ILE A 19 -8.07 -37.74 -40.43
C ILE A 19 -7.48 -37.18 -39.14
N THR A 20 -6.16 -37.25 -39.02
CA THR A 20 -5.39 -36.54 -37.98
C THR A 20 -4.75 -35.33 -38.62
N ALA A 21 -4.95 -34.14 -38.06
CA ALA A 21 -4.34 -32.90 -38.54
C ALA A 21 -3.45 -32.29 -37.44
N ASN A 22 -2.25 -31.84 -37.81
CA ASN A 22 -1.45 -30.94 -36.99
C ASN A 22 -1.79 -29.51 -37.40
N ILE A 23 -2.18 -28.70 -36.42
CA ILE A 23 -2.60 -27.33 -36.64
C ILE A 23 -1.81 -26.37 -35.76
N THR A 24 -1.60 -25.16 -36.27
CA THR A 24 -1.09 -24.02 -35.51
C THR A 24 -2.17 -22.95 -35.44
N ILE A 25 -2.49 -22.49 -34.24
CA ILE A 25 -3.44 -21.40 -34.01
C ILE A 25 -2.62 -20.14 -33.76
N ASP A 26 -2.84 -19.11 -34.58
CA ASP A 26 -2.19 -17.81 -34.43
C ASP A 26 -2.61 -17.16 -33.10
N ALA A 27 -1.69 -16.48 -32.42
CA ALA A 27 -1.98 -15.80 -31.14
C ALA A 27 -3.05 -14.68 -31.29
N ALA A 28 -3.21 -14.12 -32.49
CA ALA A 28 -4.23 -13.16 -32.84
C ALA A 28 -5.48 -13.80 -33.46
N ALA A 29 -5.57 -15.14 -33.52
CA ALA A 29 -6.79 -15.81 -33.96
C ALA A 29 -7.95 -15.37 -33.06
N ALA A 30 -9.04 -14.90 -33.68
CA ALA A 30 -10.23 -14.56 -32.93
C ALA A 30 -10.73 -15.79 -32.16
N THR A 31 -11.32 -15.58 -30.99
CA THR A 31 -11.93 -16.67 -30.21
C THR A 31 -13.29 -17.07 -30.76
N GLY A 32 -13.82 -18.21 -30.30
CA GLY A 32 -15.16 -18.70 -30.61
C GLY A 32 -15.23 -19.88 -31.57
N VAL A 33 -16.47 -20.29 -31.88
CA VAL A 33 -16.77 -21.47 -32.71
C VAL A 33 -16.40 -21.25 -34.18
N ARG A 34 -15.96 -22.32 -34.83
CA ARG A 34 -15.50 -22.37 -36.22
C ARG A 34 -16.08 -23.60 -36.92
N ASP A 35 -16.40 -23.42 -38.18
CA ASP A 35 -16.72 -24.53 -39.06
C ASP A 35 -15.43 -25.22 -39.50
N VAL A 36 -15.47 -26.54 -39.64
CA VAL A 36 -14.33 -27.33 -40.12
C VAL A 36 -14.72 -27.98 -41.44
N SER A 37 -13.96 -27.70 -42.49
CA SER A 37 -14.21 -28.29 -43.81
C SER A 37 -13.11 -29.25 -44.23
N VAL A 38 -13.53 -30.33 -44.90
CA VAL A 38 -12.63 -31.32 -45.52
C VAL A 38 -12.96 -31.40 -47.01
N THR A 39 -11.95 -31.24 -47.85
CA THR A 39 -12.08 -31.36 -49.30
C THR A 39 -11.43 -32.63 -49.80
N THR A 40 -12.18 -33.41 -50.57
CA THR A 40 -11.71 -34.61 -51.28
C THR A 40 -11.92 -34.42 -52.79
N PRO A 41 -11.41 -35.33 -53.65
CA PRO A 41 -11.76 -35.29 -55.08
C PRO A 41 -13.27 -35.38 -55.37
N GLY A 42 -14.07 -35.91 -54.43
CA GLY A 42 -15.52 -36.02 -54.57
C GLY A 42 -16.30 -34.77 -54.12
N GLY A 43 -15.63 -33.76 -53.56
CA GLY A 43 -16.25 -32.54 -53.07
C GLY A 43 -15.78 -32.13 -51.66
N THR A 44 -16.38 -31.07 -51.14
CA THR A 44 -16.12 -30.55 -49.79
C THR A 44 -17.32 -30.83 -48.89
N ASP A 45 -17.05 -31.31 -47.69
CA ASP A 45 -18.02 -31.36 -46.60
C ASP A 45 -17.59 -30.40 -45.47
N THR A 46 -18.56 -29.86 -44.75
CA THR A 46 -18.33 -28.88 -43.67
C THR A 46 -19.09 -29.28 -42.43
N LEU A 47 -18.34 -29.52 -41.34
CA LEU A 47 -18.88 -29.65 -40.01
C LEU A 47 -19.08 -28.26 -39.40
N ILE A 48 -20.35 -27.86 -39.25
CA ILE A 48 -20.72 -26.60 -38.62
C ILE A 48 -20.36 -26.63 -37.13
N ALA A 49 -19.72 -25.56 -36.64
CA ALA A 49 -19.26 -25.44 -35.25
C ALA A 49 -18.40 -26.64 -34.78
N GLY A 50 -17.60 -27.21 -35.68
CA GLY A 50 -16.77 -28.38 -35.43
C GLY A 50 -15.51 -28.12 -34.60
N PHE A 51 -15.12 -26.86 -34.40
CA PHE A 51 -13.93 -26.47 -33.63
C PHE A 51 -14.17 -25.17 -32.86
N THR A 52 -13.52 -24.99 -31.71
CA THR A 52 -13.60 -23.74 -30.92
C THR A 52 -12.21 -23.24 -30.61
N VAL A 53 -11.93 -21.97 -30.93
CA VAL A 53 -10.74 -21.27 -30.44
C VAL A 53 -11.08 -20.69 -29.07
N GLU A 54 -10.49 -21.24 -28.01
CA GLU A 54 -10.65 -20.72 -26.66
C GLU A 54 -9.72 -19.53 -26.41
N PRO A 55 -10.11 -18.57 -25.54
CA PRO A 55 -9.21 -17.50 -25.14
C PRO A 55 -7.95 -18.06 -24.46
N ALA A 56 -6.78 -17.49 -24.77
CA ALA A 56 -5.55 -17.84 -24.08
C ALA A 56 -5.59 -17.35 -22.62
N PRO A 57 -4.96 -18.07 -21.67
CA PRO A 57 -4.85 -17.61 -20.30
C PRO A 57 -4.06 -16.30 -20.22
N PRO A 58 -4.40 -15.40 -19.27
CA PRO A 58 -3.68 -14.16 -19.11
C PRO A 58 -2.27 -14.42 -18.57
N THR A 59 -1.38 -13.44 -18.76
CA THR A 59 -0.14 -13.34 -17.97
C THR A 59 0.02 -11.93 -17.45
N ILE A 60 0.51 -11.78 -16.23
CA ILE A 60 0.88 -10.51 -15.61
C ILE A 60 2.39 -10.52 -15.44
N THR A 61 3.06 -9.48 -15.94
CA THR A 61 4.53 -9.39 -15.91
C THR A 61 5.04 -8.31 -14.96
N SER A 62 4.29 -7.22 -14.77
CA SER A 62 4.68 -6.15 -13.86
C SER A 62 3.52 -5.27 -13.43
N ILE A 63 3.71 -4.56 -12.32
CA ILE A 63 2.82 -3.50 -11.82
C ILE A 63 3.68 -2.26 -11.58
N ASP A 64 3.21 -1.09 -12.01
CA ASP A 64 3.91 0.19 -11.82
C ASP A 64 2.95 1.32 -11.44
N PRO A 65 3.16 2.00 -10.29
CA PRO A 65 4.12 1.67 -9.24
C PRO A 65 3.79 0.32 -8.56
N ALA A 66 4.82 -0.41 -8.15
CA ALA A 66 4.68 -1.71 -7.48
C ALA A 66 4.48 -1.60 -5.96
N GLN A 67 4.35 -0.38 -5.42
CA GLN A 67 4.24 -0.12 -3.99
C GLN A 67 3.39 1.14 -3.73
N GLY A 68 2.88 1.27 -2.50
CA GLY A 68 2.20 2.47 -2.01
C GLY A 68 2.04 2.46 -0.49
N ASP A 69 1.86 3.64 0.08
CA ASP A 69 1.78 3.84 1.53
C ASP A 69 0.36 3.57 2.08
N GLN A 70 0.26 3.20 3.36
CA GLN A 70 -1.03 3.15 4.05
C GLN A 70 -1.81 4.46 3.90
N GLY A 71 -3.10 4.38 3.53
CA GLY A 71 -3.96 5.55 3.35
C GLY A 71 -3.76 6.29 2.03
N GLU A 72 -2.83 5.85 1.17
CA GLU A 72 -2.61 6.43 -0.14
C GLU A 72 -3.68 5.99 -1.14
N ALA A 73 -4.05 6.91 -2.05
CA ALA A 73 -4.79 6.59 -3.26
C ALA A 73 -3.88 6.83 -4.46
N LEU A 74 -3.71 5.83 -5.32
CA LEU A 74 -2.79 5.89 -6.45
C LEU A 74 -3.33 5.16 -7.68
N ALA A 75 -2.84 5.56 -8.85
CA ALA A 75 -3.07 4.87 -10.11
C ALA A 75 -1.92 3.90 -10.37
N VAL A 76 -2.24 2.64 -10.64
CA VAL A 76 -1.28 1.57 -10.98
C VAL A 76 -1.55 1.02 -12.36
N THR A 77 -0.47 0.69 -13.06
CA THR A 77 -0.48 0.08 -14.39
C THR A 77 -0.06 -1.38 -14.28
N ILE A 78 -0.96 -2.31 -14.62
CA ILE A 78 -0.68 -3.74 -14.72
C ILE A 78 -0.32 -4.05 -16.18
N THR A 79 0.88 -4.60 -16.41
CA THR A 79 1.35 -5.01 -17.73
C THR A 79 1.35 -6.53 -17.86
N GLY A 80 1.01 -7.03 -19.04
CA GLY A 80 0.83 -8.47 -19.26
C GLY A 80 0.50 -8.86 -20.70
N THR A 81 -0.15 -10.01 -20.87
CA THR A 81 -0.71 -10.48 -22.15
C THR A 81 -2.10 -11.07 -21.96
N PHE A 82 -2.91 -11.05 -23.02
CA PHE A 82 -4.27 -11.58 -23.04
C PHE A 82 -5.19 -10.99 -21.96
N LEU A 83 -5.01 -9.71 -21.64
CA LEU A 83 -5.79 -9.00 -20.62
C LEU A 83 -7.16 -8.51 -21.09
N THR A 84 -7.52 -8.76 -22.35
CA THR A 84 -8.82 -8.35 -22.90
C THR A 84 -9.98 -9.03 -22.17
N GLY A 85 -10.97 -8.24 -21.77
CA GLY A 85 -12.12 -8.74 -21.02
C GLY A 85 -11.82 -9.07 -19.56
N ALA A 86 -10.69 -8.58 -19.02
CA ALA A 86 -10.38 -8.72 -17.61
C ALA A 86 -11.52 -8.16 -16.72
N SER A 87 -11.79 -8.88 -15.63
CA SER A 87 -12.56 -8.36 -14.51
C SER A 87 -11.71 -7.41 -13.65
N GLU A 88 -12.32 -6.87 -12.59
CA GLU A 88 -11.59 -6.11 -11.58
C GLU A 88 -10.37 -6.89 -11.07
N PRO A 89 -9.16 -6.30 -11.09
CA PRO A 89 -7.97 -6.91 -10.50
C PRO A 89 -8.10 -7.03 -8.98
N ASP A 90 -7.51 -8.06 -8.39
CA ASP A 90 -7.46 -8.24 -6.93
C ASP A 90 -6.04 -7.95 -6.42
N PHE A 91 -5.91 -6.94 -5.56
CA PHE A 91 -4.65 -6.54 -4.90
C PHE A 91 -4.51 -7.11 -3.47
N GLY A 92 -5.46 -7.94 -3.04
CA GLY A 92 -5.52 -8.50 -1.70
C GLY A 92 -6.14 -7.57 -0.65
N GLY A 93 -6.23 -8.08 0.58
CA GLY A 93 -6.91 -7.39 1.67
C GLY A 93 -6.29 -6.05 2.05
N GLY A 94 -7.16 -5.05 2.29
CA GLY A 94 -6.77 -3.70 2.69
C GLY A 94 -6.51 -2.74 1.52
N ILE A 95 -6.67 -3.20 0.27
CA ILE A 95 -6.59 -2.38 -0.93
C ILE A 95 -7.94 -2.46 -1.65
N THR A 96 -8.53 -1.31 -1.93
CA THR A 96 -9.77 -1.18 -2.70
C THR A 96 -9.41 -0.79 -4.13
N VAL A 97 -10.00 -1.45 -5.13
CA VAL A 97 -9.96 -0.97 -6.52
C VAL A 97 -11.15 -0.04 -6.73
N ASP A 98 -10.90 1.26 -6.84
CA ASP A 98 -11.96 2.26 -6.98
C ASP A 98 -12.49 2.31 -8.42
N SER A 99 -11.61 2.06 -9.38
CA SER A 99 -11.94 1.93 -10.80
C SER A 99 -10.80 1.24 -11.55
N PHE A 100 -11.10 0.64 -12.69
CA PHE A 100 -10.08 0.13 -13.59
C PHE A 100 -10.52 0.27 -15.05
N THR A 101 -9.54 0.28 -15.95
CA THR A 101 -9.73 0.33 -17.40
C THR A 101 -8.80 -0.70 -18.04
N VAL A 102 -9.34 -1.53 -18.93
CA VAL A 102 -8.53 -2.42 -19.78
C VAL A 102 -8.12 -1.61 -21.01
N ASP A 103 -6.90 -1.06 -20.99
CA ASP A 103 -6.39 -0.17 -22.04
C ASP A 103 -6.06 -0.94 -23.33
N GLY A 104 -5.79 -2.24 -23.20
CA GLY A 104 -5.55 -3.13 -24.33
C GLY A 104 -5.27 -4.57 -23.90
N PRO A 105 -4.89 -5.44 -24.83
CA PRO A 105 -4.58 -6.84 -24.51
C PRO A 105 -3.33 -7.01 -23.63
N THR A 106 -2.56 -5.95 -23.40
CA THR A 106 -1.29 -5.99 -22.66
C THR A 106 -1.24 -5.04 -21.46
N GLN A 107 -2.32 -4.30 -21.19
CA GLN A 107 -2.30 -3.28 -20.14
C GLN A 107 -3.68 -3.07 -19.50
N ILE A 108 -3.67 -2.91 -18.17
CA ILE A 108 -4.81 -2.45 -17.37
C ILE A 108 -4.32 -1.29 -16.50
N THR A 109 -5.06 -0.19 -16.47
CA THR A 109 -4.89 0.89 -15.48
C THR A 109 -5.92 0.70 -14.38
N ALA A 110 -5.51 0.65 -13.11
CA ALA A 110 -6.38 0.57 -11.95
C ALA A 110 -6.10 1.74 -11.00
N ASN A 111 -7.15 2.43 -10.54
CA ASN A 111 -7.05 3.38 -9.45
C ASN A 111 -7.41 2.65 -8.16
N ILE A 112 -6.49 2.67 -7.20
CA ILE A 112 -6.61 1.94 -5.94
C ILE A 112 -6.51 2.89 -4.75
N THR A 113 -7.15 2.50 -3.65
CA THR A 113 -7.00 3.14 -2.33
C THR A 113 -6.54 2.10 -1.32
N ILE A 114 -5.41 2.36 -0.68
CA ILE A 114 -4.86 1.55 0.41
C ILE A 114 -5.49 2.04 1.72
N ALA A 115 -6.13 1.15 2.48
CA ALA A 115 -6.71 1.53 3.77
C ALA A 115 -5.61 1.99 4.75
N ALA A 116 -5.90 3.03 5.55
CA ALA A 116 -4.97 3.54 6.56
C ALA A 116 -4.51 2.47 7.58
N ALA A 117 -5.33 1.45 7.81
CA ALA A 117 -5.03 0.32 8.69
C ALA A 117 -4.68 -0.97 7.94
N ALA A 118 -4.41 -0.91 6.63
CA ALA A 118 -3.99 -2.07 5.86
C ALA A 118 -2.72 -2.67 6.48
N ALA A 119 -2.61 -4.00 6.56
CA ALA A 119 -1.37 -4.62 7.02
C ALA A 119 -0.21 -4.22 6.08
N THR A 120 0.98 -3.97 6.60
CA THR A 120 2.14 -3.69 5.73
C THR A 120 2.69 -4.99 5.11
N GLY A 121 3.50 -4.86 4.06
CA GLY A 121 4.19 -5.96 3.41
C GLY A 121 3.66 -6.31 2.02
N VAL A 122 4.23 -7.37 1.45
CA VAL A 122 3.97 -7.81 0.07
C VAL A 122 2.56 -8.37 -0.11
N ARG A 123 2.05 -8.27 -1.33
CA ARG A 123 0.75 -8.75 -1.80
C ARG A 123 0.92 -9.44 -3.15
N ASP A 124 0.21 -10.54 -3.32
CA ASP A 124 -0.02 -11.12 -4.63
C ASP A 124 -1.12 -10.33 -5.33
N VAL A 125 -0.99 -10.13 -6.63
CA VAL A 125 -2.01 -9.43 -7.44
C VAL A 125 -2.51 -10.37 -8.51
N SER A 126 -3.83 -10.51 -8.64
CA SER A 126 -4.42 -11.39 -9.64
C SER A 126 -5.33 -10.66 -10.62
N VAL A 127 -5.36 -11.14 -11.86
CA VAL A 127 -6.24 -10.67 -12.91
C VAL A 127 -6.95 -11.88 -13.50
N THR A 128 -8.28 -11.82 -13.54
CA THR A 128 -9.12 -12.84 -14.17
C THR A 128 -9.64 -12.35 -15.50
N THR A 129 -9.54 -13.19 -16.52
CA THR A 129 -10.06 -12.97 -17.88
C THR A 129 -10.91 -14.17 -18.31
N PRO A 130 -11.60 -14.12 -19.46
CA PRO A 130 -12.30 -15.29 -19.99
C PRO A 130 -11.39 -16.51 -20.25
N GLY A 131 -10.07 -16.31 -20.41
CA GLY A 131 -9.10 -17.39 -20.59
C GLY A 131 -8.58 -18.01 -19.30
N GLY A 132 -8.96 -17.45 -18.14
CA GLY A 132 -8.52 -17.90 -16.82
C GLY A 132 -7.97 -16.77 -15.96
N THR A 133 -7.29 -17.14 -14.87
CA THR A 133 -6.69 -16.22 -13.91
C THR A 133 -5.19 -16.38 -13.90
N ASP A 134 -4.46 -15.28 -13.83
CA ASP A 134 -3.04 -15.26 -13.51
C ASP A 134 -2.79 -14.43 -12.25
N THR A 135 -1.75 -14.81 -11.50
CA THR A 135 -1.39 -14.18 -10.24
C THR A 135 0.09 -13.82 -10.26
N LEU A 136 0.39 -12.53 -10.19
CA LEU A 136 1.74 -12.03 -9.95
C LEU A 136 2.05 -12.12 -8.45
N ILE A 137 2.86 -13.11 -8.09
CA ILE A 137 3.34 -13.31 -6.72
C ILE A 137 4.22 -12.15 -6.28
N ALA A 138 3.96 -11.60 -5.09
CA ALA A 138 4.61 -10.41 -4.55
C ALA A 138 4.59 -9.22 -5.53
N GLY A 139 3.49 -9.07 -6.28
CA GLY A 139 3.33 -8.05 -7.32
C GLY A 139 3.13 -6.63 -6.80
N PHE A 140 2.71 -6.46 -5.54
CA PHE A 140 2.52 -5.13 -4.93
C PHE A 140 2.96 -5.12 -3.46
N THR A 141 3.45 -3.99 -2.93
CA THR A 141 3.82 -3.85 -1.52
C THR A 141 3.08 -2.70 -0.85
N VAL A 142 2.48 -2.96 0.32
CA VAL A 142 1.95 -1.90 1.18
C VAL A 142 3.04 -1.47 2.16
N GLU A 143 3.44 -0.20 2.08
CA GLU A 143 4.45 0.39 2.95
C GLU A 143 3.81 1.14 4.14
N PRO A 144 4.48 1.18 5.31
CA PRO A 144 4.01 1.98 6.42
C PRO A 144 4.03 3.47 6.04
N ALA A 145 2.91 4.17 6.26
CA ALA A 145 2.88 5.61 6.00
C ALA A 145 3.75 6.38 7.01
N PRO A 146 4.36 7.50 6.61
CA PRO A 146 5.03 8.41 7.53
C PRO A 146 4.10 8.86 8.67
N PRO A 147 4.60 8.99 9.90
CA PRO A 147 3.80 9.49 11.00
C PRO A 147 3.39 10.94 10.75
N THR A 148 2.37 11.41 11.46
CA THR A 148 2.13 12.85 11.61
C THR A 148 1.89 13.17 13.08
N ILE A 149 2.34 14.33 13.54
CA ILE A 149 2.11 14.87 14.87
C ILE A 149 1.21 16.09 14.72
N THR A 150 0.03 16.05 15.32
CA THR A 150 -0.95 17.15 15.23
C THR A 150 -0.97 18.03 16.47
N SER A 151 -0.72 17.46 17.66
CA SER A 151 -0.74 18.21 18.91
C SER A 151 0.00 17.49 20.03
N ILE A 152 0.37 18.27 21.05
CA ILE A 152 1.07 17.83 22.25
C ILE A 152 0.32 18.42 23.45
N ASP A 153 0.06 17.63 24.49
CA ASP A 153 -0.67 18.06 25.68
C ASP A 153 -0.14 17.37 26.96
N PRO A 154 0.35 18.13 27.96
CA PRO A 154 0.62 19.57 27.90
C PRO A 154 1.72 19.89 26.88
N ASP A 155 1.62 21.07 26.25
CA ASP A 155 2.60 21.59 25.29
C ASP A 155 3.72 22.41 25.96
N GLN A 156 3.81 22.37 27.29
CA GLN A 156 4.78 23.12 28.06
C GLN A 156 5.06 22.47 29.43
N GLY A 157 6.22 22.80 30.01
CA GLY A 157 6.61 22.36 31.35
C GLY A 157 7.78 23.17 31.90
N ASP A 158 7.94 23.14 33.22
CA ASP A 158 8.94 23.93 33.94
C ASP A 158 10.32 23.23 33.98
N GLN A 159 11.39 24.02 34.05
CA GLN A 159 12.73 23.49 34.34
C GLN A 159 12.75 22.60 35.59
N GLY A 160 13.30 21.39 35.46
CA GLY A 160 13.38 20.42 36.56
C GLY A 160 12.11 19.57 36.76
N GLU A 161 11.06 19.82 35.99
CA GLU A 161 9.82 19.04 36.05
C GLU A 161 9.98 17.66 35.40
N THR A 162 9.23 16.69 35.92
CA THR A 162 8.98 15.41 35.24
C THR A 162 7.48 15.29 35.04
N LEU A 163 7.06 15.09 33.80
CA LEU A 163 5.66 15.11 33.42
C LEU A 163 5.35 14.09 32.33
N ALA A 164 4.10 13.64 32.30
CA ALA A 164 3.56 12.84 31.21
C ALA A 164 2.95 13.76 30.15
N VAL A 165 3.31 13.52 28.89
CA VAL A 165 2.88 14.29 27.73
C VAL A 165 2.19 13.37 26.74
N THR A 166 1.01 13.76 26.29
CA THR A 166 0.24 13.09 25.25
C THR A 166 0.57 13.71 23.90
N ILE A 167 1.04 12.89 22.96
CA ILE A 167 1.30 13.27 21.57
C ILE A 167 0.17 12.67 20.73
N THR A 168 -0.57 13.52 20.01
CA THR A 168 -1.65 13.11 19.12
C THR A 168 -1.21 13.24 17.67
N GLY A 169 -1.65 12.32 16.82
CA GLY A 169 -1.19 12.25 15.44
C GLY A 169 -1.78 11.11 14.62
N THR A 170 -1.04 10.64 13.61
CA THR A 170 -1.39 9.45 12.81
C THR A 170 -0.17 8.56 12.57
N TYR A 171 -0.43 7.29 12.25
CA TYR A 171 0.57 6.27 11.90
C TYR A 171 1.67 6.05 12.95
N PHE A 172 1.32 6.16 14.24
CA PHE A 172 2.24 5.90 15.35
C PHE A 172 2.51 4.42 15.65
N THR A 173 1.83 3.50 14.98
CA THR A 173 2.05 2.06 15.16
C THR A 173 3.52 1.71 14.92
N GLY A 174 4.15 1.08 15.92
CA GLY A 174 5.55 0.68 15.84
C GLY A 174 6.55 1.83 16.00
N ALA A 175 6.14 2.99 16.56
CA ALA A 175 7.06 4.06 16.90
C ALA A 175 8.27 3.53 17.69
N THR A 176 9.45 3.98 17.28
CA THR A 176 10.75 3.52 17.78
C THR A 176 11.50 4.60 18.55
N ASP A 177 11.16 5.87 18.33
CA ASP A 177 11.79 7.00 19.01
C ASP A 177 10.83 8.18 19.15
N VAL A 178 10.98 8.91 20.26
CA VAL A 178 10.30 10.16 20.57
C VAL A 178 11.36 11.11 21.13
N SER A 179 11.43 12.33 20.60
CA SER A 179 12.40 13.34 21.04
C SER A 179 11.72 14.68 21.27
N PHE A 180 12.08 15.34 22.37
CA PHE A 180 11.63 16.69 22.73
C PHE A 180 12.77 17.73 22.60
N GLY A 181 13.83 17.37 21.87
CA GLY A 181 14.99 18.22 21.67
C GLY A 181 15.90 18.34 22.90
N ALA A 182 16.88 19.24 22.83
CA ALA A 182 17.94 19.34 23.82
C ALA A 182 17.45 19.85 25.19
N GLY A 183 17.95 19.21 26.26
CA GLY A 183 17.63 19.55 27.64
C GLY A 183 16.37 18.86 28.19
N ILE A 184 15.72 18.03 27.38
CA ILE A 184 14.59 17.19 27.79
C ILE A 184 14.96 15.74 27.52
N THR A 185 14.84 14.89 28.53
CA THR A 185 15.02 13.45 28.42
C THR A 185 13.65 12.80 28.28
N VAL A 186 13.47 11.90 27.32
CA VAL A 186 12.31 11.00 27.26
C VAL A 186 12.66 9.73 28.03
N ASP A 187 12.13 9.59 29.25
CA ASP A 187 12.45 8.44 30.12
C ASP A 187 11.77 7.16 29.63
N SER A 188 10.56 7.31 29.10
CA SER A 188 9.78 6.24 28.48
C SER A 188 8.70 6.82 27.58
N PHE A 189 8.20 6.02 26.65
CA PHE A 189 6.95 6.31 25.94
C PHE A 189 6.18 5.03 25.68
N THR A 190 4.86 5.17 25.53
CA THR A 190 3.94 4.10 25.18
C THR A 190 3.14 4.52 23.96
N VAL A 191 3.06 3.65 22.96
CA VAL A 191 2.14 3.83 21.82
C VAL A 191 0.78 3.30 22.25
N ASP A 192 -0.12 4.20 22.62
CA ASP A 192 -1.47 3.84 23.09
C ASP A 192 -2.37 3.42 21.94
N SER A 193 -2.19 4.05 20.77
CA SER A 193 -2.88 3.69 19.52
C SER A 193 -2.11 4.23 18.31
N ALA A 194 -2.58 3.94 17.10
CA ALA A 194 -2.03 4.52 15.87
C ALA A 194 -2.10 6.05 15.82
N THR A 195 -2.86 6.69 16.73
CA THR A 195 -3.07 8.15 16.77
C THR A 195 -2.64 8.80 18.08
N GLN A 196 -2.09 8.04 19.03
CA GLN A 196 -1.72 8.57 20.34
C GLN A 196 -0.49 7.87 20.91
N ILE A 197 0.44 8.68 21.42
CA ILE A 197 1.59 8.26 22.22
C ILE A 197 1.54 9.01 23.55
N THR A 198 1.80 8.31 24.66
CA THR A 198 2.08 8.94 25.95
C THR A 198 3.58 8.85 26.24
N ALA A 199 4.26 9.97 26.42
CA ALA A 199 5.68 10.06 26.74
C ALA A 199 5.88 10.61 28.17
N ASN A 200 6.69 9.94 28.99
CA ASN A 200 7.15 10.50 30.26
C ASN A 200 8.49 11.18 30.04
N ILE A 201 8.56 12.47 30.34
CA ILE A 201 9.73 13.28 30.08
C ILE A 201 10.23 13.95 31.37
N THR A 202 11.54 14.14 31.46
CA THR A 202 12.19 14.99 32.48
C THR A 202 12.88 16.16 31.81
N ILE A 203 12.50 17.38 32.20
CA ILE A 203 13.15 18.62 31.79
C ILE A 203 14.33 18.87 32.73
N ALA A 204 15.55 19.01 32.20
CA ALA A 204 16.71 19.28 33.02
C ALA A 204 16.56 20.64 33.74
N ALA A 205 16.97 20.72 35.02
CA ALA A 205 16.89 21.96 35.81
C ALA A 205 17.65 23.15 35.19
N ALA A 206 18.65 22.88 34.34
CA ALA A 206 19.42 23.88 33.61
C ALA A 206 19.10 23.93 32.11
N ALA A 207 18.01 23.31 31.67
CA ALA A 207 17.58 23.37 30.28
C ALA A 207 17.34 24.83 29.86
N ALA A 208 17.73 25.23 28.65
CA ALA A 208 17.43 26.58 28.17
C ALA A 208 15.90 26.78 28.08
N THR A 209 15.38 27.94 28.47
CA THR A 209 13.94 28.24 28.30
C THR A 209 13.60 28.47 26.82
N GLY A 210 12.32 28.34 26.48
CA GLY A 210 11.79 28.56 25.13
C GLY A 210 11.36 27.28 24.42
N VAL A 211 10.97 27.44 23.15
CA VAL A 211 10.36 26.38 22.34
C VAL A 211 11.34 25.25 21.97
N ARG A 212 10.78 24.08 21.70
CA ARG A 212 11.44 22.86 21.24
C ARG A 212 10.61 22.23 20.14
N ASP A 213 11.32 21.65 19.18
CA ASP A 213 10.72 20.77 18.20
C ASP A 213 10.54 19.39 18.84
N VAL A 214 9.44 18.73 18.50
CA VAL A 214 9.14 17.37 18.96
C VAL A 214 9.03 16.46 17.77
N SER A 215 9.73 15.33 17.80
CA SER A 215 9.73 14.37 16.70
C SER A 215 9.33 12.97 17.16
N VAL A 216 8.66 12.25 16.27
CA VAL A 216 8.30 10.83 16.43
C VAL A 216 8.83 10.08 15.22
N THR A 217 9.56 8.99 15.46
CA THR A 217 10.10 8.12 14.41
C THR A 217 9.39 6.77 14.43
N THR A 218 8.82 6.38 13.29
CA THR A 218 8.16 5.08 13.05
C THR A 218 8.82 4.38 11.86
N PRO A 219 8.43 3.14 11.53
CA PRO A 219 8.95 2.46 10.33
C PRO A 219 8.67 3.20 9.02
N GLY A 220 7.63 4.05 8.97
CA GLY A 220 7.30 4.88 7.81
C GLY A 220 8.11 6.18 7.72
N GLY A 221 8.95 6.47 8.71
CA GLY A 221 9.82 7.66 8.74
C GLY A 221 9.67 8.47 10.02
N THR A 222 10.13 9.72 9.97
CA THR A 222 10.08 10.65 11.10
C THR A 222 9.24 11.86 10.74
N ASP A 223 8.35 12.26 11.64
CA ASP A 223 7.70 13.56 11.61
C ASP A 223 8.19 14.44 12.75
N THR A 224 8.19 15.75 12.54
CA THR A 224 8.65 16.74 13.50
C THR A 224 7.65 17.89 13.59
N LEU A 225 7.01 18.04 14.75
CA LEU A 225 6.23 19.20 15.09
C LEU A 225 7.17 20.32 15.54
N ILE A 226 7.35 21.31 14.65
CA ILE A 226 8.17 22.48 14.91
C ILE A 226 7.55 23.33 16.03
N ALA A 227 8.37 23.73 17.01
CA ALA A 227 7.96 24.49 18.19
C ALA A 227 6.77 23.85 18.95
N GLY A 228 6.72 22.51 18.99
CA GLY A 228 5.63 21.74 19.60
C GLY A 228 5.64 21.68 21.13
N PHE A 229 6.74 22.04 21.80
CA PHE A 229 6.82 22.04 23.26
C PHE A 229 7.60 23.25 23.80
N THR A 230 7.19 23.83 24.93
CA THR A 230 7.85 24.99 25.54
C THR A 230 8.43 24.68 26.91
N VAL A 231 9.72 25.01 27.11
CA VAL A 231 10.37 24.97 28.43
C VAL A 231 10.21 26.32 29.12
N GLU A 232 9.50 26.32 30.24
CA GLU A 232 9.30 27.49 31.10
C GLU A 232 10.35 27.55 32.23
N PRO A 233 10.71 28.76 32.71
CA PRO A 233 11.60 28.89 33.86
C PRO A 233 10.96 28.31 35.12
N ALA A 234 11.75 27.62 35.95
CA ALA A 234 11.24 27.10 37.22
C ALA A 234 10.61 28.21 38.07
N PRO A 235 9.45 27.97 38.73
CA PRO A 235 8.82 28.96 39.58
C PRO A 235 9.73 29.32 40.75
N PRO A 236 9.72 30.60 41.20
CA PRO A 236 10.56 31.03 42.31
C PRO A 236 10.17 30.29 43.59
N THR A 237 11.18 29.80 44.32
CA THR A 237 11.01 29.22 45.64
C THR A 237 11.56 30.16 46.71
N ILE A 238 10.79 30.38 47.78
CA ILE A 238 11.28 31.06 48.97
C ILE A 238 11.85 29.99 49.90
N THR A 239 13.16 29.98 50.08
CA THR A 239 13.84 29.00 50.95
C THR A 239 13.94 29.44 52.40
N SER A 240 13.97 30.75 52.65
CA SER A 240 14.02 31.34 53.99
C SER A 240 13.57 32.79 53.95
N ILE A 241 12.99 33.26 55.05
CA ILE A 241 12.77 34.67 55.33
C ILE A 241 13.56 34.97 56.61
N ASP A 242 14.36 36.03 56.62
CA ASP A 242 15.14 36.46 57.79
C ASP A 242 15.14 38.00 57.88
N PRO A 243 14.64 38.59 58.99
CA PRO A 243 14.01 37.90 60.12
C PRO A 243 12.65 37.31 59.76
N ASP A 244 12.33 36.13 60.33
CA ASP A 244 11.03 35.48 60.18
C ASP A 244 10.00 35.95 61.23
N GLN A 245 10.38 36.90 62.09
CA GLN A 245 9.55 37.49 63.13
C GLN A 245 9.77 39.02 63.20
N GLY A 246 8.74 39.75 63.64
CA GLY A 246 8.83 41.17 63.98
C GLY A 246 7.73 41.58 64.95
N ASP A 247 8.01 42.54 65.84
CA ASP A 247 7.04 43.01 66.82
C ASP A 247 6.03 43.99 66.19
N GLN A 248 4.80 43.96 66.71
CA GLN A 248 3.75 44.88 66.24
C GLN A 248 4.15 46.34 66.51
N GLY A 249 4.45 47.09 65.45
CA GLY A 249 4.82 48.50 65.52
C GLY A 249 6.31 48.79 65.33
N GLU A 250 7.14 47.79 65.05
CA GLU A 250 8.51 47.99 64.58
C GLU A 250 8.56 48.42 63.10
N THR A 251 9.57 49.22 62.77
CA THR A 251 9.96 49.64 61.40
C THR A 251 11.39 49.24 61.14
#